data_AF-A0A3B8JXK3-F1
#
_entry.id   AF-A0A3B8JXK3-F1
#
_cell.length_a   1.000
_cell.length_b   1.000
_cell.length_c   1.000
_cell.angle_alpha   90.00
_cell.angle_beta   90.00
_cell.angle_gamma   90.00
#
_symmetry.space_group_name_H-M   'P 1'
#
loop_
_entity.id
_entity.type
_entity.pdbx_description
1 polymer ?
#
loop_
_entity_poly.entity_id
_entity_poly.type
_entity_poly.pdbx_seq_one_letter_code
_entity_poly.pdbx_strand_id
1 'polypeptide(L)'
;MSRGVMALKLIPPWKFPRTGLQYFLIVVLLLGIFFRFVNLDQKVYWGDETISSARIAGYSADEIFQSLYTGREVSVEQIQKYQNVNPEKDVTDTLKVLAQEAPNHPPLYYIIARFWEQWFGTSVGVKRTLPAVISLLVFPSIYWLCLELFESSLTGWVALAVVAVSPIHLLYAQEVREYSLWSVTVLLSSASLLWAMRVQT
;
A
#
# COMPACT_ATOMS: atom_id res chain seq x y z
N MET A 1 29.52 40.57 2.46
CA MET A 1 28.82 39.40 3.02
C MET A 1 28.83 38.30 1.97
N SER A 2 29.77 37.38 2.09
CA SER A 2 29.97 36.27 1.14
C SER A 2 28.83 35.27 1.28
N ARG A 3 28.01 35.11 0.24
CA ARG A 3 27.11 33.97 0.11
C ARG A 3 27.98 32.75 -0.15
N GLY A 4 28.36 32.06 0.92
CA GLY A 4 29.02 30.77 0.81
C GLY A 4 28.10 29.83 0.05
N VAL A 5 28.49 29.48 -1.17
CA VAL A 5 27.92 28.36 -1.93
C VAL A 5 28.16 27.13 -1.07
N MET A 6 27.16 26.76 -0.27
CA MET A 6 27.16 25.50 0.47
C MET A 6 27.15 24.43 -0.60
N ALA A 7 28.33 23.82 -0.84
CA ALA A 7 28.50 22.77 -1.82
C ALA A 7 27.39 21.74 -1.62
N LEU A 8 26.67 21.40 -2.69
CA LEU A 8 25.67 20.34 -2.73
C LEU A 8 26.36 19.08 -2.18
N LYS A 9 26.18 18.77 -0.90
CA LYS A 9 26.65 17.51 -0.32
C LYS A 9 25.77 16.44 -0.94
N LEU A 10 26.26 15.86 -2.04
CA LEU A 10 25.64 14.73 -2.69
C LEU A 10 25.48 13.63 -1.64
N ILE A 11 24.27 13.09 -1.54
CA ILE A 11 24.00 11.89 -0.75
C ILE A 11 25.08 10.86 -1.11
N PRO A 12 25.71 10.20 -0.13
CA PRO A 12 26.66 9.15 -0.46
C PRO A 12 25.99 8.17 -1.44
N PRO A 13 26.68 7.79 -2.54
CA PRO A 13 26.11 6.85 -3.50
C PRO A 13 25.71 5.57 -2.77
N TRP A 14 24.77 4.81 -3.34
CA TRP A 14 24.32 3.54 -2.78
C TRP A 14 25.53 2.61 -2.54
N LYS A 15 26.09 2.66 -1.32
CA LYS A 15 27.35 1.99 -0.96
C LYS A 15 26.99 0.73 -0.21
N PHE A 16 27.05 -0.39 -0.91
CA PHE A 16 26.80 -1.69 -0.32
C PHE A 16 27.77 -1.97 0.86
N PRO A 17 27.27 -2.50 2.01
CA PRO A 17 28.12 -2.91 3.11
C PRO A 17 29.04 -4.08 2.70
N ARG A 18 30.27 -4.15 3.23
CA ARG A 18 31.28 -5.14 2.82
C ARG A 18 30.98 -6.55 3.34
N THR A 19 30.74 -7.51 2.42
CA THR A 19 30.64 -8.98 2.60
C THR A 19 29.66 -9.47 3.69
N GLY A 20 29.46 -10.79 3.82
CA GLY A 20 28.64 -11.49 4.84
C GLY A 20 27.26 -10.89 5.16
N LEU A 21 27.25 -9.82 5.96
CA LEU A 21 26.11 -8.97 6.25
C LEU A 21 25.33 -8.55 4.99
N GLN A 22 26.03 -8.23 3.88
CA GLN A 22 25.35 -7.88 2.63
C GLN A 22 24.44 -9.01 2.12
N TYR A 23 24.98 -10.23 2.06
CA TYR A 23 24.21 -11.40 1.62
C TYR A 23 23.04 -11.66 2.56
N PHE A 24 23.27 -11.53 3.86
CA PHE A 24 22.22 -11.64 4.86
C PHE A 24 21.08 -10.64 4.61
N LEU A 25 21.39 -9.35 4.43
CA LEU A 25 20.37 -8.31 4.20
C LEU A 25 19.62 -8.52 2.88
N ILE A 26 20.30 -8.98 1.82
CA ILE A 26 19.66 -9.33 0.56
C ILE A 26 18.73 -10.52 0.74
N VAL A 27 19.15 -11.57 1.44
CA VAL A 27 18.29 -12.74 1.73
C VAL A 27 17.06 -12.33 2.53
N VAL A 28 17.23 -11.50 3.57
CA VAL A 28 16.12 -10.97 4.36
C VAL A 28 15.14 -10.15 3.50
N LEU A 29 15.66 -9.31 2.61
CA LEU A 29 14.83 -8.57 1.65
C LEU A 29 14.06 -9.51 0.71
N LEU A 30 14.74 -10.50 0.12
CA LEU A 30 14.11 -11.46 -0.79
C LEU A 30 13.03 -12.28 -0.09
N LEU A 31 13.27 -12.70 1.16
CA LEU A 31 12.26 -13.37 1.99
C LEU A 31 11.08 -12.44 2.27
N GLY A 32 11.34 -11.17 2.62
CA GLY A 32 10.29 -10.18 2.84
C GLY A 32 9.46 -9.93 1.58
N ILE A 33 10.07 -9.87 0.39
CA ILE A 33 9.37 -9.78 -0.90
C ILE A 33 8.53 -11.03 -1.12
N PHE A 34 9.12 -12.22 -0.96
CA PHE A 34 8.42 -13.49 -1.12
C PHE A 34 7.17 -13.57 -0.23
N PHE A 35 7.29 -13.29 1.06
CA PHE A 35 6.17 -13.37 2.01
C PHE A 35 5.05 -12.38 1.73
N ARG A 36 5.28 -11.30 0.98
CA ARG A 36 4.22 -10.36 0.54
C ARG A 36 3.31 -10.97 -0.52
N PHE A 37 3.74 -11.98 -1.27
CA PHE A 37 2.97 -12.59 -2.35
C PHE A 37 2.52 -14.03 -2.08
N VAL A 38 2.93 -14.61 -0.96
CA VAL A 38 2.54 -15.98 -0.58
C VAL A 38 1.10 -16.01 -0.07
N ASN A 39 0.33 -16.97 -0.58
CA ASN A 39 -1.00 -17.37 -0.09
C ASN A 39 -2.02 -16.22 -0.08
N LEU A 40 -1.96 -15.31 -1.06
CA LEU A 40 -2.84 -14.14 -1.12
C LEU A 40 -4.33 -14.53 -1.14
N ASP A 41 -4.70 -15.65 -1.73
CA ASP A 41 -6.07 -16.16 -1.84
C ASP A 41 -6.46 -17.17 -0.74
N GLN A 42 -5.50 -17.70 0.02
CA GLN A 42 -5.74 -18.74 1.03
C GLN A 42 -5.94 -18.18 2.45
N LYS A 43 -5.65 -16.89 2.66
CA LYS A 43 -5.85 -16.22 3.96
C LYS A 43 -7.30 -15.77 4.11
N VAL A 44 -7.82 -15.83 5.34
CA VAL A 44 -9.17 -15.38 5.70
C VAL A 44 -9.41 -13.97 5.16
N TYR A 45 -10.53 -13.79 4.46
CA TYR A 45 -10.97 -12.50 3.96
C TYR A 45 -11.80 -11.80 5.05
N TRP A 46 -11.15 -10.90 5.80
CA TRP A 46 -11.74 -10.31 7.01
C TRP A 46 -12.67 -9.12 6.69
N GLY A 47 -13.51 -8.74 7.67
CA GLY A 47 -14.62 -7.81 7.46
C GLY A 47 -14.23 -6.44 6.91
N ASP A 48 -13.05 -5.95 7.27
CA ASP A 48 -12.56 -4.67 6.76
C ASP A 48 -12.22 -4.73 5.25
N GLU A 49 -11.77 -5.87 4.74
CA GLU A 49 -11.58 -6.08 3.31
C GLU A 49 -12.90 -6.24 2.55
N THR A 50 -13.91 -6.86 3.16
CA THR A 50 -15.24 -6.98 2.52
C THR A 50 -15.90 -5.61 2.37
N ILE A 51 -15.78 -4.75 3.38
CA ILE A 51 -16.23 -3.35 3.33
C ILE A 51 -15.44 -2.56 2.29
N SER A 52 -14.11 -2.69 2.26
CA SER A 52 -13.29 -2.04 1.23
C SER A 52 -13.68 -2.50 -0.17
N SER A 53 -13.89 -3.79 -0.39
CA SER A 53 -14.37 -4.35 -1.67
C SER A 53 -15.71 -3.75 -2.09
N ALA A 54 -16.67 -3.62 -1.17
CA ALA A 54 -17.96 -3.02 -1.47
C ALA A 54 -17.83 -1.54 -1.90
N ARG A 55 -16.96 -0.80 -1.22
CA ARG A 55 -16.65 0.59 -1.56
C ARG A 55 -15.94 0.71 -2.91
N ILE A 56 -14.96 -0.16 -3.18
CA ILE A 56 -14.26 -0.25 -4.48
C ILE A 56 -15.26 -0.56 -5.60
N ALA A 57 -16.22 -1.44 -5.35
CA ALA A 57 -17.29 -1.78 -6.28
C ALA A 57 -18.31 -0.65 -6.48
N GLY A 58 -18.45 0.27 -5.52
CA GLY A 58 -19.34 1.43 -5.59
C GLY A 58 -20.72 1.21 -4.96
N TYR A 59 -20.83 0.27 -4.01
CA TYR A 59 -22.06 0.00 -3.27
C TYR A 59 -22.00 0.55 -1.86
N SER A 60 -23.07 1.24 -1.45
CA SER A 60 -23.24 1.76 -0.10
C SER A 60 -23.75 0.66 0.85
N ALA A 61 -23.49 0.80 2.15
CA ALA A 61 -24.01 -0.13 3.15
C ALA A 61 -25.56 -0.15 3.13
N ASP A 62 -26.18 1.01 2.94
CA ASP A 62 -27.64 1.13 2.83
C ASP A 62 -28.21 0.36 1.63
N GLU A 63 -27.57 0.47 0.46
CA GLU A 63 -27.98 -0.23 -0.76
C GLU A 63 -27.89 -1.74 -0.59
N ILE A 64 -26.80 -2.22 0.03
CA ILE A 64 -26.59 -3.64 0.34
C ILE A 64 -27.66 -4.11 1.33
N PHE A 65 -27.89 -3.37 2.42
CA PHE A 65 -28.83 -3.76 3.46
C PHE A 65 -30.27 -3.83 2.93
N GLN A 66 -30.71 -2.81 2.17
CA GLN A 66 -32.05 -2.80 1.57
C GLN A 66 -32.25 -3.94 0.58
N SER A 67 -31.20 -4.34 -0.14
CA SER A 67 -31.28 -5.42 -1.13
C SER A 67 -31.28 -6.81 -0.50
N LEU A 68 -30.55 -7.01 0.60
CA LEU A 68 -30.35 -8.32 1.22
C LEU A 68 -31.32 -8.60 2.37
N TYR A 69 -31.76 -7.58 3.11
CA TYR A 69 -32.62 -7.75 4.29
C TYR A 69 -34.10 -7.88 3.92
N THR A 70 -34.44 -8.93 3.16
CA THR A 70 -35.79 -9.18 2.62
C THR A 70 -36.58 -10.22 3.42
N GLY A 71 -36.03 -10.76 4.51
CA GLY A 71 -36.61 -11.86 5.28
C GLY A 71 -36.56 -13.22 4.56
N ARG A 72 -35.83 -13.31 3.45
CA ARG A 72 -35.61 -14.53 2.67
C ARG A 72 -34.16 -15.02 2.85
N GLU A 73 -33.93 -16.29 2.52
CA GLU A 73 -32.58 -16.83 2.42
C GLU A 73 -31.81 -16.13 1.30
N VAL A 74 -30.56 -15.75 1.58
CA VAL A 74 -29.67 -15.03 0.67
C VAL A 74 -28.52 -15.96 0.29
N SER A 75 -28.29 -16.14 -1.01
CA SER A 75 -27.18 -16.98 -1.49
C SER A 75 -25.83 -16.25 -1.41
N VAL A 76 -24.73 -17.01 -1.38
CA VAL A 76 -23.37 -16.45 -1.30
C VAL A 76 -23.08 -15.57 -2.52
N GLU A 77 -23.54 -15.97 -3.70
CA GLU A 77 -23.35 -15.26 -4.96
C GLU A 77 -24.04 -13.88 -4.94
N GLN A 78 -25.22 -13.80 -4.32
CA GLN A 78 -25.95 -12.54 -4.15
C GLN A 78 -25.17 -11.55 -3.28
N ILE A 79 -24.49 -12.04 -2.24
CA ILE A 79 -23.64 -11.20 -1.37
C ILE A 79 -22.36 -10.80 -2.10
N GLN A 80 -21.73 -11.73 -2.82
CA GLN A 80 -20.47 -11.50 -3.53
C GLN A 80 -20.61 -10.48 -4.66
N LYS A 81 -21.80 -10.33 -5.26
CA LYS A 81 -22.08 -9.28 -6.24
C LYS A 81 -21.61 -7.90 -5.76
N TYR A 82 -21.92 -7.56 -4.51
CA TYR A 82 -21.62 -6.25 -3.95
C TYR A 82 -20.15 -6.02 -3.66
N GLN A 83 -19.33 -7.08 -3.64
CA GLN A 83 -17.90 -6.98 -3.39
C GLN A 83 -17.09 -6.88 -4.68
N ASN A 84 -17.69 -7.10 -5.85
CA ASN A 84 -16.97 -7.18 -7.11
C ASN A 84 -17.29 -5.99 -8.00
N VAL A 85 -16.24 -5.37 -8.56
CA VAL A 85 -16.43 -4.35 -9.60
C VAL A 85 -17.18 -4.96 -10.78
N ASN A 86 -18.24 -4.26 -11.21
CA ASN A 86 -19.09 -4.68 -12.31
C ASN A 86 -19.55 -3.45 -13.14
N PRO A 87 -20.18 -3.66 -14.31
CA PRO A 87 -20.61 -2.57 -15.18
C PRO A 87 -21.78 -1.72 -14.66
N GLU A 88 -22.45 -2.09 -13.55
CA GLU A 88 -23.61 -1.35 -13.02
C GLU A 88 -23.19 -0.05 -12.32
N LYS A 89 -21.92 0.05 -11.89
CA LYS A 89 -21.37 1.17 -11.14
C LYS A 89 -20.14 1.73 -11.85
N ASP A 90 -19.75 2.94 -11.51
CA ASP A 90 -18.51 3.56 -12.00
C ASP A 90 -17.63 4.15 -10.87
N VAL A 91 -16.59 4.89 -11.27
CA VAL A 91 -15.67 5.54 -10.32
C VAL A 91 -16.38 6.63 -9.52
N THR A 92 -17.40 7.29 -10.09
CA THR A 92 -18.17 8.32 -9.39
C THR A 92 -19.00 7.73 -8.26
N ASP A 93 -19.56 6.53 -8.44
CA ASP A 93 -20.22 5.79 -7.36
C ASP A 93 -19.24 5.45 -6.23
N THR A 94 -18.05 4.97 -6.58
CA THR A 94 -16.97 4.68 -5.62
C THR A 94 -16.62 5.92 -4.80
N LEU A 95 -16.42 7.07 -5.48
CA LEU A 95 -16.13 8.35 -4.84
C LEU A 95 -17.27 8.83 -3.95
N LYS A 96 -18.51 8.70 -4.41
CA LYS A 96 -19.70 9.12 -3.67
C LYS A 96 -19.87 8.32 -2.39
N VAL A 97 -19.75 6.98 -2.47
CA VAL A 97 -19.82 6.10 -1.30
C VAL A 97 -18.71 6.43 -0.31
N LEU A 98 -17.47 6.61 -0.78
CA LEU A 98 -16.36 7.00 0.09
C LEU A 98 -16.61 8.34 0.80
N ALA A 99 -17.08 9.35 0.07
CA ALA A 99 -17.36 10.66 0.65
C ALA A 99 -18.49 10.62 1.70
N GLN A 100 -19.48 9.75 1.53
CA GLN A 100 -20.66 9.66 2.39
C GLN A 100 -20.46 8.76 3.61
N GLU A 101 -19.89 7.57 3.42
CA GLU A 101 -19.81 6.53 4.47
C GLU A 101 -18.42 6.38 5.07
N ALA A 102 -17.40 6.93 4.42
CA ALA A 102 -16.00 6.67 4.73
C ALA A 102 -15.09 7.91 4.52
N PRO A 103 -15.48 9.12 4.98
CA PRO A 103 -14.73 10.34 4.70
C PRO A 103 -13.31 10.33 5.33
N ASN A 104 -13.06 9.43 6.26
CA ASN A 104 -11.75 9.18 6.88
C ASN A 104 -10.79 8.38 5.98
N HIS A 105 -11.27 7.81 4.88
CA HIS A 105 -10.47 7.00 3.95
C HIS A 105 -10.16 7.80 2.67
N PRO A 106 -8.88 8.13 2.40
CA PRO A 106 -8.50 8.86 1.19
C PRO A 106 -8.86 8.09 -0.09
N PRO A 107 -9.43 8.75 -1.12
CA PRO A 107 -10.02 8.05 -2.26
C PRO A 107 -9.00 7.41 -3.21
N LEU A 108 -7.75 7.89 -3.22
CA LEU A 108 -6.75 7.50 -4.21
C LEU A 108 -6.53 5.99 -4.29
N TYR A 109 -6.40 5.30 -3.15
CA TYR A 109 -6.20 3.86 -3.12
C TYR A 109 -7.40 3.11 -3.75
N TYR A 110 -8.61 3.50 -3.39
CA TYR A 110 -9.84 2.85 -3.83
C TYR A 110 -10.09 3.03 -5.33
N ILE A 111 -9.74 4.19 -5.88
CA ILE A 111 -9.77 4.44 -7.33
C ILE A 111 -8.79 3.52 -8.05
N ILE A 112 -7.54 3.44 -7.57
CA ILE A 112 -6.52 2.55 -8.17
C ILE A 112 -6.97 1.09 -8.07
N ALA A 113 -7.52 0.68 -6.91
CA ALA A 113 -8.04 -0.66 -6.69
C ALA A 113 -9.19 -1.02 -7.63
N ARG A 114 -10.09 -0.09 -7.90
CA ARG A 114 -11.16 -0.30 -8.89
C ARG A 114 -10.59 -0.60 -10.28
N PHE A 115 -9.67 0.23 -10.76
CA PHE A 115 -9.05 0.01 -12.08
C PHE A 115 -8.23 -1.29 -12.12
N TRP A 116 -7.57 -1.62 -11.01
CA TRP A 116 -6.83 -2.88 -10.88
C TRP A 116 -7.76 -4.09 -11.04
N GLU A 117 -8.91 -4.08 -10.36
CA GLU A 117 -9.92 -5.14 -10.49
C GLU A 117 -10.54 -5.21 -11.89
N GLN A 118 -10.73 -4.07 -12.56
CA GLN A 118 -11.25 -4.03 -13.94
C GLN A 118 -10.28 -4.65 -14.95
N TRP A 119 -8.97 -4.52 -14.74
CA TRP A 119 -7.97 -5.05 -15.67
C TRP A 119 -7.56 -6.50 -15.37
N PHE A 120 -7.48 -6.87 -14.09
CA PHE A 120 -6.92 -8.16 -13.66
C PHE A 120 -7.97 -9.12 -13.08
N GLY A 121 -9.21 -8.66 -12.90
CA GLY A 121 -10.33 -9.43 -12.34
C GLY A 121 -10.57 -9.18 -10.85
N THR A 122 -11.64 -9.78 -10.34
CA THR A 122 -12.20 -9.49 -9.00
C THR A 122 -11.96 -10.60 -7.97
N SER A 123 -11.06 -11.55 -8.25
CA SER A 123 -10.72 -12.60 -7.28
C SER A 123 -9.99 -12.00 -6.06
N VAL A 124 -10.16 -12.59 -4.87
CA VAL A 124 -9.50 -12.14 -3.62
C VAL A 124 -7.99 -12.03 -3.78
N GLY A 125 -7.37 -13.02 -4.44
CA GLY A 125 -5.93 -13.00 -4.72
C GLY A 125 -5.52 -11.76 -5.53
N VAL A 126 -6.25 -11.43 -6.60
CA VAL A 126 -5.99 -10.25 -7.44
C VAL A 126 -6.17 -8.95 -6.66
N LYS A 127 -7.19 -8.85 -5.81
CA LYS A 127 -7.39 -7.64 -4.99
C LYS A 127 -6.21 -7.40 -4.05
N ARG A 128 -5.65 -8.46 -3.48
CA ARG A 128 -4.51 -8.40 -2.56
C ARG A 128 -3.16 -8.23 -3.26
N THR A 129 -3.04 -8.48 -4.57
CA THR A 129 -1.79 -8.20 -5.29
C THR A 129 -1.50 -6.71 -5.40
N LEU A 130 -2.53 -5.86 -5.50
CA LEU A 130 -2.34 -4.41 -5.56
C LEU A 130 -1.61 -3.85 -4.33
N PRO A 131 -2.12 -4.00 -3.08
CA PRO A 131 -1.42 -3.54 -1.90
C PRO A 131 -0.05 -4.22 -1.76
N ALA A 132 0.10 -5.47 -2.18
CA ALA A 132 1.38 -6.18 -2.12
C ALA A 132 2.42 -5.54 -3.03
N VAL A 133 2.05 -5.18 -4.27
CA VAL A 133 2.90 -4.46 -5.22
C VAL A 133 3.24 -3.06 -4.70
N ILE A 134 2.25 -2.31 -4.22
CA ILE A 134 2.49 -0.97 -3.65
C ILE A 134 3.44 -1.06 -2.45
N SER A 135 3.32 -2.08 -1.61
CA SER A 135 4.16 -2.26 -0.42
C SER A 135 5.65 -2.42 -0.76
N LEU A 136 6.00 -2.83 -1.98
CA LEU A 136 7.40 -2.92 -2.42
C LEU A 136 8.06 -1.54 -2.51
N LEU A 137 7.28 -0.49 -2.78
CA LEU A 137 7.78 0.89 -2.84
C LEU A 137 8.21 1.41 -1.46
N VAL A 138 7.81 0.74 -0.37
CA VAL A 138 8.30 1.05 0.98
C VAL A 138 9.82 0.89 1.04
N PHE A 139 10.40 -0.10 0.36
CA PHE A 139 11.84 -0.39 0.40
C PHE A 139 12.73 0.76 -0.12
N PRO A 140 12.55 1.24 -1.37
CA PRO A 140 13.32 2.41 -1.82
C PRO A 140 12.97 3.67 -1.01
N SER A 141 11.73 3.81 -0.53
CA SER A 141 11.29 5.01 0.21
C SER A 141 11.94 5.11 1.59
N ILE A 142 11.97 4.02 2.37
CA ILE A 142 12.63 4.00 3.68
C ILE A 142 14.14 4.13 3.54
N TYR A 143 14.73 3.51 2.51
CA TYR A 143 16.15 3.62 2.24
C TYR A 143 16.54 5.07 1.94
N TRP A 144 15.76 5.76 1.10
CA TRP A 144 15.98 7.18 0.81
C TRP A 144 15.80 8.05 2.06
N LEU A 145 14.73 7.84 2.84
CA LEU A 145 14.54 8.56 4.10
C LEU A 145 15.73 8.40 5.05
N CYS A 146 16.27 7.20 5.20
CA CYS A 146 17.45 6.96 6.02
C CYS A 146 18.72 7.66 5.49
N LEU A 147 18.86 7.77 4.18
CA LEU A 147 19.95 8.53 3.59
C LEU A 147 19.85 10.03 3.90
N GLU A 148 18.63 10.59 3.85
CA GLU A 148 18.38 11.99 4.21
C GLU A 148 18.60 12.26 5.71
N LEU A 149 18.24 11.31 6.58
CA LEU A 149 18.36 11.47 8.04
C LEU A 149 19.77 11.22 8.58
N PHE A 150 20.49 10.24 8.03
CA PHE A 150 21.69 9.69 8.66
C PHE A 150 22.94 9.74 7.78
N GLU A 151 22.82 10.15 6.52
CA GLU A 151 23.92 10.15 5.54
C GLU A 151 24.66 8.79 5.47
N SER A 152 23.95 7.68 5.75
CA SER A 152 24.52 6.35 5.92
C SER A 152 23.76 5.28 5.15
N SER A 153 24.42 4.68 4.16
CA SER A 153 23.85 3.58 3.37
C SER A 153 23.61 2.32 4.21
N LEU A 154 24.47 2.03 5.18
CA LEU A 154 24.28 0.88 6.08
C LEU A 154 22.98 1.02 6.87
N THR A 155 22.68 2.22 7.38
CA THR A 155 21.44 2.49 8.12
C THR A 155 20.22 2.26 7.23
N GLY A 156 20.27 2.72 5.97
CA GLY A 156 19.20 2.45 5.00
C GLY A 156 19.00 0.96 4.74
N TRP A 157 20.08 0.21 4.56
CA TRP A 157 20.01 -1.24 4.36
C TRP A 157 19.45 -2.00 5.56
N VAL A 158 19.85 -1.61 6.78
CA VAL A 158 19.32 -2.19 8.02
C VAL A 158 17.84 -1.87 8.19
N ALA A 159 17.43 -0.62 7.96
CA ALA A 159 16.01 -0.22 8.04
C ALA A 159 15.15 -0.99 7.02
N LEU A 160 15.65 -1.12 5.79
CA LEU A 160 15.00 -1.90 4.74
C LEU A 160 14.81 -3.36 5.16
N ALA A 161 15.83 -4.00 5.73
CA ALA A 161 15.74 -5.38 6.20
C ALA A 161 14.73 -5.53 7.36
N VAL A 162 14.73 -4.61 8.33
CA VAL A 162 13.76 -4.61 9.44
C VAL A 162 12.33 -4.47 8.92
N VAL A 163 12.08 -3.56 7.98
CA VAL A 163 10.76 -3.36 7.37
C VAL A 163 10.36 -4.53 6.47
N ALA A 164 11.31 -5.18 5.81
CA ALA A 164 11.05 -6.35 4.96
C ALA A 164 10.43 -7.52 5.73
N VAL A 165 10.88 -7.78 6.95
CA VAL A 165 10.38 -8.89 7.78
C VAL A 165 9.46 -8.45 8.92
N SER A 166 9.11 -7.16 9.00
CA SER A 166 8.16 -6.67 9.99
C SER A 166 6.78 -7.31 9.81
N PRO A 167 6.23 -8.00 10.82
CA PRO A 167 4.91 -8.65 10.72
C PRO A 167 3.80 -7.66 10.37
N ILE A 168 3.88 -6.42 10.87
CA ILE A 168 2.89 -5.37 10.60
C ILE A 168 2.90 -4.96 9.13
N HIS A 169 4.10 -4.76 8.55
CA HIS A 169 4.20 -4.42 7.13
C HIS A 169 3.84 -5.58 6.21
N LEU A 170 4.06 -6.84 6.65
CA LEU A 170 3.63 -8.01 5.90
C LEU A 170 2.10 -8.18 5.92
N LEU A 171 1.47 -7.94 7.06
CA LEU A 171 0.01 -7.96 7.20
C LEU A 171 -0.63 -6.93 6.25
N TYR A 172 -0.22 -5.67 6.36
CA TYR A 172 -0.79 -4.58 5.55
C TYR A 172 -0.40 -4.61 4.07
N ALA A 173 0.62 -5.39 3.70
CA ALA A 173 0.92 -5.66 2.29
C ALA A 173 -0.13 -6.56 1.64
N GLN A 174 -0.91 -7.32 2.41
CA GLN A 174 -1.82 -8.34 1.89
C GLN A 174 -3.28 -8.08 2.21
N GLU A 175 -3.60 -6.91 2.74
CA GLU A 175 -4.97 -6.49 2.99
C GLU A 175 -5.43 -5.54 1.90
N VAL A 176 -6.64 -5.73 1.38
CA VAL A 176 -7.30 -4.82 0.41
C VAL A 176 -7.69 -3.51 1.10
N ARG A 177 -6.68 -2.73 1.52
CA ARG A 177 -6.78 -1.46 2.24
C ARG A 177 -5.65 -0.51 1.84
N GLU A 178 -5.83 0.77 2.15
CA GLU A 178 -4.92 1.85 1.77
C GLU A 178 -3.59 1.89 2.53
N TYR A 179 -3.39 1.06 3.56
CA TYR A 179 -2.23 1.14 4.47
C TYR A 179 -0.87 1.05 3.78
N SER A 180 -0.76 0.22 2.74
CA SER A 180 0.46 0.12 1.94
C SER A 180 0.75 1.42 1.20
N LEU A 181 -0.27 2.04 0.59
CA LEU A 181 -0.13 3.33 -0.07
C LEU A 181 0.20 4.44 0.94
N TRP A 182 -0.44 4.43 2.10
CA TRP A 182 -0.21 5.39 3.16
C TRP A 182 1.23 5.31 3.71
N SER A 183 1.74 4.10 3.93
CA SER A 183 3.13 3.90 4.37
C SER A 183 4.13 4.51 3.37
N VAL A 184 3.91 4.28 2.08
CA VAL A 184 4.77 4.82 1.01
C VAL A 184 4.68 6.35 0.96
N THR A 185 3.48 6.92 1.00
CA THR A 185 3.31 8.37 0.91
C THR A 185 3.88 9.10 2.13
N VAL A 186 3.80 8.54 3.33
CA VAL A 186 4.44 9.09 4.54
C VAL A 186 5.96 9.08 4.41
N LEU A 187 6.54 7.97 3.94
CA LEU A 187 7.99 7.87 3.77
C LEU A 187 8.50 8.84 2.69
N LEU A 188 7.82 8.88 1.54
CA LEU A 188 8.18 9.78 0.45
C LEU A 188 8.00 11.25 0.83
N SER A 189 6.92 11.63 1.53
CA SER A 189 6.72 13.02 1.96
C SER A 189 7.77 13.44 2.98
N SER A 190 8.11 12.57 3.93
CA SER A 190 9.16 12.81 4.92
C SER A 190 10.53 12.96 4.25
N ALA A 191 10.89 12.05 3.33
CA ALA A 191 12.16 12.12 2.62
C ALA A 191 12.24 13.36 1.71
N SER A 192 11.15 13.69 1.01
CA SER A 192 11.08 14.88 0.15
C SER A 192 11.20 16.18 0.93
N LEU A 193 10.61 16.26 2.13
CA LEU A 193 10.74 17.42 3.00
C LEU A 193 12.20 17.64 3.43
N LEU A 194 12.87 16.59 3.92
CA LEU A 194 14.28 16.67 4.32
C LEU A 194 15.18 16.99 3.13
N TRP A 195 14.90 16.39 1.97
CA TRP A 195 15.59 16.69 0.73
C TRP A 195 15.45 18.18 0.35
N ALA A 196 14.24 18.74 0.39
CA ALA A 196 13.99 20.14 0.09
C ALA A 196 14.71 21.09 1.06
N MET A 197 14.69 20.77 2.37
CA MET A 197 15.41 21.53 3.39
C MET A 197 16.93 21.53 3.15
N ARG A 198 17.49 20.39 2.71
CA ARG A 198 18.93 20.30 2.38
C ARG A 198 19.29 21.09 1.13
N VAL A 199 18.45 21.05 0.10
CA VAL A 199 18.73 21.67 -1.21
C VAL A 199 18.55 23.20 -1.16
N GLN A 200 17.98 23.76 -0.09
CA GLN A 200 17.76 25.21 0.08
C GLN A 200 17.03 25.83 -1.13
N THR A 201 15.95 25.19 -1.58
CA THR A 201 15.01 25.80 -2.53
C THR A 201 14.27 26.98 -1.93
#